data_AF-A0A4Q7PJ47-F1
#
_entry.id   AF-A0A4Q7PJ47-F1
#
_cell.length_a   1.000
_cell.length_b   1.000
_cell.length_c   1.000
_cell.angle_alpha   90.00
_cell.angle_beta   90.00
_cell.angle_gamma   90.00
#
_symmetry.space_group_name_H-M   'P 1'
#
loop_
_entity.id
_entity.type
_entity.pdbx_description
1 polymer ?
#
loop_
_entity_poly.entity_id
_entity_poly.type
_entity_poly.pdbx_seq_one_letter_code
_entity_poly.pdbx_strand_id
1 'polypeptide(L)'
;MKERICTAVSTVLLAAPWSIFILRQKTWALESPGAEIVIGCYAALMVLGCLFTLLAYAAGKVQNSWMKLCLVIHIVYAVVGAAAAVMMAAGKIF
;
A
#
# COMPACT_ATOMS: atom_id res chain seq x y z
N MET A 1 6.68 -23.73 4.27
CA MET A 1 6.17 -22.73 5.25
C MET A 1 6.38 -21.29 4.78
N LYS A 2 7.58 -20.91 4.33
CA LYS A 2 7.90 -19.58 3.77
C LYS A 2 6.84 -19.04 2.79
N GLU A 3 6.43 -19.85 1.82
CA GLU A 3 5.42 -19.46 0.83
C GLU A 3 4.09 -19.03 1.46
N ARG A 4 3.58 -19.82 2.42
CA ARG A 4 2.32 -19.53 3.12
C ARG A 4 2.43 -18.24 3.93
N ILE A 5 3.57 -18.02 4.59
CA ILE A 5 3.83 -16.81 5.39
C ILE A 5 3.90 -15.58 4.48
N CYS A 6 4.72 -15.60 3.43
CA CYS A 6 4.83 -14.46 2.50
C CYS A 6 3.50 -14.13 1.83
N THR A 7 2.74 -15.16 1.46
CA THR A 7 1.42 -15.01 0.85
C THR A 7 0.40 -14.43 1.84
N ALA A 8 0.40 -14.91 3.10
CA ALA A 8 -0.44 -14.38 4.16
C ALA A 8 -0.11 -12.91 4.48
N VAL A 9 1.17 -12.58 4.64
CA VAL A 9 1.63 -11.20 4.87
C VAL A 9 1.23 -10.30 3.70
N SER A 10 1.45 -10.74 2.45
CA SER A 10 1.03 -9.97 1.27
C SER A 10 -0.47 -9.72 1.25
N THR A 11 -1.27 -10.72 1.65
CA THR A 11 -2.73 -10.61 1.75
C THR A 11 -3.15 -9.60 2.82
N VAL A 12 -2.53 -9.63 4.01
CA VAL A 12 -2.79 -8.66 5.08
C VAL A 12 -2.42 -7.24 4.64
N LEU A 13 -1.30 -7.08 3.93
CA LEU A 13 -0.88 -5.80 3.37
C LEU A 13 -1.84 -5.26 2.30
N LEU A 14 -2.66 -6.11 1.66
CA LEU A 14 -3.73 -5.62 0.76
C LEU A 14 -4.88 -4.98 1.50
N ALA A 15 -5.17 -5.43 2.72
CA ALA A 15 -6.24 -4.88 3.54
C ALA A 15 -5.82 -3.56 4.22
N ALA A 16 -4.52 -3.39 4.50
CA ALA A 16 -4.00 -2.25 5.23
C ALA A 16 -4.38 -0.87 4.62
N PRO A 17 -4.28 -0.63 3.29
CA PRO A 17 -4.68 0.65 2.71
C PRO A 17 -6.14 1.05 2.96
N TRP A 18 -7.06 0.09 3.07
CA TRP A 18 -8.48 0.36 3.29
C TRP A 18 -8.79 0.93 4.68
N SER A 19 -7.88 0.77 5.65
CA SER A 19 -8.03 1.38 6.97
C SER A 19 -8.02 2.93 6.93
N ILE A 20 -7.57 3.53 5.82
CA ILE A 20 -7.63 4.99 5.62
C ILE A 20 -9.06 5.52 5.70
N PHE A 21 -10.05 4.75 5.25
CA PHE A 21 -11.45 5.16 5.28
C PHE A 21 -11.97 5.32 6.70
N ILE A 22 -11.47 4.51 7.64
CA ILE A 22 -11.83 4.61 9.05
C ILE A 22 -11.13 5.82 9.68
N LEU A 23 -9.84 6.02 9.41
CA LEU A 23 -9.08 7.15 9.94
C LEU A 23 -9.64 8.50 9.47
N ARG A 24 -10.03 8.61 8.20
CA ARG A 24 -10.57 9.83 7.60
C ARG A 24 -12.00 10.18 8.06
N GLN A 25 -12.60 9.41 8.96
CA GLN A 25 -13.80 9.83 9.70
C GLN A 25 -13.48 10.81 10.83
N LYS A 26 -12.20 10.95 11.22
CA LYS A 26 -11.76 11.87 12.27
C LYS A 26 -11.39 13.22 11.65
N THR A 27 -11.82 14.32 12.27
CA THR A 27 -11.59 15.68 11.77
C THR A 27 -10.11 16.02 11.65
N TRP A 28 -9.29 15.67 12.65
CA TRP A 28 -7.85 15.88 12.63
C TRP A 28 -7.13 15.19 11.46
N ALA A 29 -7.66 14.08 10.94
CA ALA A 29 -7.08 13.35 9.79
C ALA A 29 -7.49 13.97 8.44
N LEU A 30 -8.34 15.00 8.45
CA LEU A 30 -8.79 15.75 7.27
C LEU A 30 -8.19 17.16 7.21
N GLU A 31 -7.72 17.70 8.34
CA GLU A 31 -7.11 19.03 8.44
C GLU A 31 -5.58 18.95 8.29
N SER A 32 -4.96 20.01 7.78
CA SER A 32 -3.48 20.11 7.77
C SER A 32 -2.95 20.33 9.19
N PRO A 33 -1.82 19.70 9.59
CA PRO A 33 -0.95 18.83 8.78
C PRO A 33 -1.34 17.34 8.82
N GLY A 34 -2.39 16.98 9.57
CA GLY A 34 -2.79 15.58 9.77
C GLY A 34 -3.15 14.86 8.47
N ALA A 35 -3.86 15.52 7.56
CA ALA A 35 -4.24 14.96 6.28
C ALA A 35 -3.02 14.63 5.39
N GLU A 36 -2.01 15.50 5.38
CA GLU A 36 -0.76 15.28 4.66
C GLU A 36 -0.01 14.06 5.20
N ILE A 37 0.11 13.98 6.53
CA ILE A 37 0.78 12.86 7.20
C ILE A 37 0.06 11.55 6.91
N VAL A 38 -1.27 11.53 7.03
CA VAL A 38 -2.07 10.32 6.77
C VAL A 38 -1.91 9.90 5.31
N ILE A 39 -2.16 10.78 4.34
CA ILE A 39 -2.05 10.41 2.91
C ILE A 39 -0.61 9.96 2.58
N GLY A 40 0.41 10.65 3.10
CA GLY A 40 1.81 10.29 2.92
C GLY A 40 2.17 8.90 3.48
N CYS A 41 1.74 8.59 4.70
CA CYS A 41 1.96 7.27 5.30
C CYS A 41 1.29 6.15 4.49
N TYR A 42 0.06 6.36 4.02
CA TYR A 42 -0.66 5.37 3.22
C TYR A 42 -0.05 5.21 1.82
N ALA A 43 0.39 6.30 1.19
CA ALA A 43 1.12 6.25 -0.07
C ALA A 43 2.41 5.42 0.07
N ALA A 44 3.19 5.66 1.13
CA ALA A 44 4.39 4.87 1.42
C ALA A 44 4.06 3.40 1.68
N LEU A 45 3.02 3.10 2.46
CA LEU A 45 2.57 1.73 2.73
C LEU A 45 2.20 0.98 1.45
N MET A 46 1.48 1.63 0.53
CA MET A 46 1.08 1.04 -0.75
C MET A 46 2.28 0.70 -1.64
N VAL A 47 3.28 1.58 -1.72
CA VAL A 47 4.50 1.35 -2.51
C VAL A 47 5.39 0.27 -1.87
N LEU A 48 5.60 0.34 -0.55
CA LEU A 48 6.42 -0.64 0.18
C LEU A 48 5.76 -2.04 0.20
N GLY A 49 4.43 -2.10 0.28
CA GLY A 49 3.67 -3.35 0.17
C GLY A 49 3.92 -4.05 -1.16
N CYS A 50 3.87 -3.29 -2.26
CA CYS A 50 4.21 -3.84 -3.57
C CYS A 50 5.66 -4.28 -3.69
N LEU A 51 6.60 -3.49 -3.15
CA LEU A 51 8.02 -3.87 -3.16
C LEU A 51 8.22 -5.20 -2.42
N PHE A 52 7.62 -5.36 -1.22
CA PHE A 52 7.67 -6.61 -0.47
C PHE A 52 7.10 -7.79 -1.28
N THR A 53 5.90 -7.64 -1.84
CA THR A 53 5.24 -8.71 -2.59
C THR A 53 6.01 -9.07 -3.87
N LEU A 54 6.60 -8.09 -4.54
CA LEU A 54 7.42 -8.30 -5.74
C LEU A 54 8.72 -9.04 -5.40
N LEU A 55 9.40 -8.67 -4.31
CA LEU A 55 10.59 -9.39 -3.82
C LEU A 55 10.24 -10.83 -3.40
N ALA A 56 9.12 -11.02 -2.70
CA ALA A 56 8.66 -12.36 -2.32
C ALA A 56 8.33 -13.23 -3.55
N TYR A 57 7.71 -12.64 -4.58
CA TYR A 57 7.36 -13.33 -5.81
C TYR A 57 8.59 -13.69 -6.66
N ALA A 58 9.46 -12.73 -6.93
CA ALA A 58 10.60 -12.88 -7.83
C ALA A 58 11.80 -13.55 -7.13
N ALA A 59 12.35 -12.92 -6.10
CA ALA A 59 13.54 -13.42 -5.39
C ALA A 59 13.19 -14.57 -4.43
N GLY A 60 12.03 -14.48 -3.77
CA GLY A 60 11.54 -15.52 -2.86
C GLY A 60 10.99 -16.77 -3.56
N LYS A 61 10.79 -16.69 -4.89
CA LYS A 61 10.17 -17.71 -5.76
C LYS A 61 8.79 -18.19 -5.28
N VAL A 62 8.04 -17.33 -4.58
CA VAL A 62 6.68 -17.66 -4.10
C VAL A 62 5.68 -17.40 -5.23
N GLN A 63 5.50 -18.36 -6.13
CA GLN A 63 4.76 -18.16 -7.39
C GLN A 63 3.42 -18.89 -7.48
N ASN A 64 2.79 -19.17 -6.33
CA ASN A 64 1.44 -19.72 -6.29
C ASN A 64 0.39 -18.73 -6.84
N SER A 65 -0.77 -19.24 -7.27
CA SER A 65 -1.81 -18.43 -7.91
C SER A 65 -2.34 -17.28 -7.04
N TRP A 66 -2.41 -17.48 -5.72
CA TRP A 66 -2.86 -16.44 -4.79
C TRP A 66 -1.85 -15.30 -4.68
N MET A 67 -0.55 -15.62 -4.63
CA MET A 67 0.51 -14.61 -4.65
C MET A 67 0.52 -13.81 -5.95
N LYS A 68 0.24 -14.45 -7.10
CA LYS A 68 0.09 -13.74 -8.39
C LYS A 68 -1.03 -12.71 -8.33
N LEU A 69 -2.20 -13.09 -7.79
CA LEU A 69 -3.31 -12.16 -7.58
C LEU A 69 -2.90 -11.02 -6.64
N CYS A 70 -2.23 -11.34 -5.52
CA CYS A 70 -1.75 -10.32 -4.59
C CYS A 70 -0.79 -9.33 -5.26
N LEU A 71 0.11 -9.81 -6.11
CA LEU A 71 1.07 -8.98 -6.83
C LEU A 71 0.36 -8.01 -7.78
N VAL A 72 -0.63 -8.48 -8.55
CA VAL A 72 -1.38 -7.60 -9.47
C VAL A 72 -2.07 -6.47 -8.71
N ILE A 73 -2.72 -6.77 -7.59
CA ILE A 73 -3.41 -5.75 -6.78
C ILE A 73 -2.39 -4.78 -6.16
N HIS A 74 -1.28 -5.29 -5.63
CA HIS A 74 -0.22 -4.45 -5.08
C HIS A 74 0.41 -3.52 -6.11
N ILE A 75 0.55 -3.95 -7.37
CA ILE A 75 1.02 -3.07 -8.46
C ILE A 75 0.04 -1.91 -8.66
N VAL A 76 -1.27 -2.17 -8.69
CA VAL A 76 -2.29 -1.12 -8.77
C VAL A 76 -2.16 -0.16 -7.58
N TYR A 77 -1.99 -0.70 -6.36
CA TYR A 77 -1.81 0.13 -5.18
C TYR A 77 -0.54 0.98 -5.25
N ALA A 78 0.57 0.44 -5.72
CA ALA A 78 1.82 1.18 -5.87
C ALA A 78 1.67 2.35 -6.86
N VAL A 79 0.95 2.16 -7.97
CA VAL A 79 0.67 3.24 -8.92
C VAL A 79 -0.16 4.34 -8.25
N VAL A 80 -1.20 3.98 -7.50
CA VAL A 80 -2.04 4.94 -6.78
C VAL A 80 -1.23 5.66 -5.70
N GLY A 81 -0.43 4.93 -4.91
CA GLY A 81 0.43 5.49 -3.86
C GLY A 81 1.49 6.43 -4.43
N ALA A 82 2.13 6.05 -5.54
CA ALA A 82 3.10 6.90 -6.23
C ALA A 82 2.45 8.17 -6.80
N ALA A 83 1.27 8.05 -7.42
CA ALA A 83 0.52 9.20 -7.91
C ALA A 83 0.14 10.16 -6.78
N ALA A 84 -0.32 9.63 -5.63
CA ALA A 84 -0.58 10.42 -4.44
C ALA A 84 0.69 11.14 -3.95
N ALA A 85 1.83 10.44 -3.82
CA ALA A 85 3.08 11.07 -3.42
C ALA A 85 3.53 12.20 -4.37
N VAL A 86 3.41 12.00 -5.69
CA VAL A 86 3.73 13.03 -6.69
C VAL A 86 2.80 14.24 -6.57
N MET A 87 1.50 14.01 -6.43
CA MET A 87 0.53 15.10 -6.28
C MET A 87 0.74 15.88 -4.97
N MET A 88 1.14 15.21 -3.88
CA MET A 88 1.54 15.87 -2.63
C MET A 88 2.78 16.74 -2.83
N ALA A 89 3.83 16.20 -3.46
CA ALA A 89 5.06 16.94 -3.74
C ALA A 89 4.83 18.14 -4.69
N ALA A 90 3.82 18.04 -5.56
CA ALA A 90 3.40 19.12 -6.45
C ALA A 90 2.47 20.17 -5.80
N GLY A 91 2.11 20.01 -4.52
CA GLY A 91 1.18 20.91 -3.82
C GLY A 91 -0.26 20.85 -4.35
N LYS A 92 -0.70 19.70 -4.88
CA LYS A 92 -2.03 19.53 -5.51
C LYS A 92 -3.06 18.79 -4.66
N ILE A 93 -2.69 18.29 -3.48
CA ILE A 93 -3.60 17.52 -2.61
C ILE A 93 -4.09 18.36 -1.41
N PHE A 94 -3.54 19.56 -1.20
CA PHE A 94 -3.88 20.44 -0.07
C PHE A 94 -3.79 21.90 -0.47
#